data_AF-A0A6N3BHX5-F1
#
_entry.id   AF-A0A6N3BHX5-F1
#
_cell.length_a   1.000
_cell.length_b   1.000
_cell.length_c   1.000
_cell.angle_alpha   90.00
_cell.angle_beta   90.00
_cell.angle_gamma   90.00
#
_symmetry.space_group_name_H-M   'P 1'
#
loop_
_entity.id
_entity.type
_entity.pdbx_description
1 polymer ?
#
loop_
_entity_poly.entity_id
_entity_poly.type
_entity_poly.pdbx_seq_one_letter_code
_entity_poly.pdbx_strand_id
1 'polypeptide(L)'
;MKEKLIKLLDALETKSLAYIFKGVMESQGVRKYDGRRKDNTNTYYAEGKCDNWNRVFCIYYKDSTDPGEEDLEITLRKRSGYYLIIERKNKRAVEVTWSLKENGVVISTYDEKLFGEILKDHKVLFDSLFKLV
;
A
#
# COMPACT_ATOMS: atom_id res chain seq x y z
N MET A 1 -6.91 -10.13 12.37
CA MET A 1 -6.18 -9.34 11.35
C MET A 1 -6.91 -9.31 10.02
N LYS A 2 -7.23 -10.47 9.43
CA LYS A 2 -8.03 -10.60 8.19
C LYS A 2 -9.29 -9.71 8.14
N GLU A 3 -10.13 -9.77 9.16
CA GLU A 3 -11.33 -8.91 9.24
C GLU A 3 -11.01 -7.41 9.23
N LYS A 4 -9.92 -6.97 9.90
CA LYS A 4 -9.47 -5.57 9.87
C LYS A 4 -9.06 -5.14 8.46
N LEU A 5 -8.44 -6.03 7.68
CA LEU A 5 -8.05 -5.74 6.29
C LEU A 5 -9.27 -5.58 5.38
N ILE A 6 -10.32 -6.40 5.58
CA ILE A 6 -11.60 -6.24 4.88
C ILE A 6 -12.23 -4.89 5.22
N LYS A 7 -12.36 -4.59 6.52
CA LYS A 7 -12.88 -3.28 6.96
C LYS A 7 -12.05 -2.12 6.43
N LEU A 8 -10.73 -2.28 6.34
CA LEU A 8 -9.84 -1.25 5.84
C LEU A 8 -10.08 -0.98 4.36
N LEU A 9 -10.26 -2.02 3.53
CA LEU A 9 -10.64 -1.83 2.13
C LEU A 9 -11.93 -1.00 2.04
N ASP A 10 -12.92 -1.25 2.88
CA ASP A 10 -14.19 -0.51 2.88
C ASP A 10 -14.06 0.95 3.32
N ALA A 11 -13.40 1.18 4.45
CA ALA A 11 -13.29 2.51 5.07
C ALA A 11 -12.27 3.43 4.39
N LEU A 12 -11.23 2.89 3.76
CA LEU A 12 -10.12 3.68 3.25
C LEU A 12 -10.43 4.31 1.88
N GLU A 13 -10.25 5.62 1.80
CA GLU A 13 -10.27 6.36 0.53
C GLU A 13 -8.88 6.44 -0.10
N THR A 14 -8.81 6.44 -1.43
CA THR A 14 -7.54 6.52 -2.19
C THR A 14 -6.74 7.78 -1.87
N LYS A 15 -7.41 8.93 -1.70
CA LYS A 15 -6.77 10.19 -1.29
C LYS A 15 -6.21 10.10 0.13
N SER A 16 -6.97 9.51 1.06
CA SER A 16 -6.57 9.34 2.45
C SER A 16 -5.36 8.41 2.57
N LEU A 17 -5.34 7.31 1.82
CA LEU A 17 -4.16 6.43 1.75
C LEU A 17 -2.92 7.21 1.28
N ALA A 18 -3.01 7.95 0.18
CA ALA A 18 -1.89 8.75 -0.31
C ALA A 18 -1.39 9.77 0.73
N TYR A 19 -2.32 10.43 1.43
CA TYR A 19 -1.98 11.44 2.43
C TYR A 19 -1.31 10.84 3.66
N ILE A 20 -1.89 9.77 4.23
CA ILE A 20 -1.33 9.06 5.39
C ILE A 20 0.05 8.52 5.05
N PHE A 21 0.19 7.88 3.88
CA PHE A 21 1.45 7.31 3.43
C PHE A 21 2.54 8.39 3.31
N LYS A 22 2.24 9.49 2.62
CA LYS A 22 3.17 10.63 2.48
C LYS A 22 3.61 11.17 3.83
N GLY A 23 2.65 11.46 4.71
CA GLY A 23 2.94 12.03 6.03
C GLY A 23 3.83 11.12 6.88
N VAL A 24 3.57 9.80 6.87
CA VAL A 24 4.41 8.84 7.60
C VAL A 24 5.82 8.77 7.01
N MET A 25 5.94 8.64 5.68
CA MET A 25 7.25 8.58 5.02
C MET A 25 8.08 9.83 5.29
N GLU A 26 7.50 11.01 5.13
CA GLU A 26 8.17 12.29 5.38
C GLU A 26 8.57 12.45 6.86
N SER A 27 7.72 12.01 7.80
CA SER A 27 8.05 12.03 9.24
C SER A 27 9.23 11.11 9.61
N GLN A 28 9.54 10.12 8.78
CA GLN A 28 10.66 9.20 8.93
C GLN A 28 11.91 9.65 8.14
N GLY A 29 11.87 10.85 7.54
CA GLY A 29 12.96 11.39 6.72
C GLY A 29 13.08 10.77 5.33
N VAL A 30 12.08 10.00 4.89
CA VAL A 30 12.02 9.45 3.53
C VAL A 30 11.63 10.56 2.56
N ARG A 31 12.40 10.72 1.49
CA ARG A 31 12.18 11.78 0.50
C ARG A 31 11.18 11.34 -0.56
N LYS A 32 10.46 12.27 -1.17
CA LYS A 32 9.72 11.95 -2.40
C LYS A 32 10.70 11.57 -3.51
N TYR A 33 10.36 10.54 -4.28
CA TYR A 33 11.10 10.13 -5.48
C TYR A 33 11.23 11.30 -6.46
N ASP A 34 12.45 11.51 -6.96
CA ASP A 34 12.75 12.51 -7.99
C ASP A 34 13.63 11.88 -9.07
N GLY A 35 13.04 11.63 -10.24
CA GLY A 35 13.74 10.99 -11.38
C GLY A 35 14.92 11.80 -11.93
N ARG A 36 15.11 13.04 -11.48
CA ARG A 36 16.29 13.87 -11.85
C ARG A 36 17.50 13.59 -10.94
N ARG A 37 17.29 12.95 -9.78
CA ARG A 37 18.37 12.62 -8.84
C ARG A 37 18.98 11.28 -9.20
N LYS A 38 20.29 11.17 -8.95
CA LYS A 38 21.03 9.90 -9.10
C LYS A 38 20.72 8.91 -7.99
N ASP A 39 20.42 9.41 -6.78
CA ASP A 39 20.11 8.58 -5.61
C ASP A 39 18.65 8.72 -5.18
N ASN A 40 17.90 7.64 -5.41
CA ASN A 40 16.52 7.44 -4.98
C ASN A 40 16.38 6.21 -4.05
N THR A 41 17.48 5.71 -3.48
CA THR A 41 17.51 4.48 -2.66
C THR A 41 16.77 4.59 -1.32
N ASN A 42 16.39 5.79 -0.88
CA ASN A 42 15.48 5.97 0.27
C ASN A 42 14.43 7.01 -0.09
N THR A 43 13.44 6.59 -0.88
CA THR A 43 12.40 7.48 -1.39
C THR A 43 11.02 6.85 -1.42
N TYR A 44 9.99 7.67 -1.49
CA TYR A 44 8.61 7.23 -1.63
C TYR A 44 7.98 7.80 -2.91
N TYR A 45 7.02 7.07 -3.48
CA TYR A 45 6.19 7.51 -4.59
C TYR A 45 4.72 7.27 -4.24
N ALA A 46 3.86 8.26 -4.48
CA ALA A 46 2.43 8.11 -4.23
C ALA A 46 1.61 8.91 -5.24
N GLU A 47 0.97 8.19 -6.17
CA GLU A 47 0.28 8.73 -7.33
C GLU A 47 -1.11 8.10 -7.51
N GLY A 48 -2.06 8.94 -7.90
CA GLY A 48 -3.44 8.54 -8.19
C GLY A 48 -4.19 9.57 -9.03
N LYS A 49 -3.58 10.72 -9.37
CA LYS A 49 -4.21 11.76 -10.18
C LYS A 49 -4.46 11.29 -11.61
N CYS A 50 -3.53 10.53 -12.19
CA CYS A 50 -3.68 9.96 -13.53
C CYS A 50 -4.89 9.01 -13.65
N ASP A 51 -5.29 8.37 -12.54
CA ASP A 51 -6.44 7.47 -12.47
C ASP A 51 -7.71 8.18 -11.94
N ASN A 52 -7.75 9.52 -11.90
CA ASN A 52 -8.84 10.29 -11.28
C ASN A 52 -9.15 9.87 -9.82
N TRP A 53 -8.12 9.43 -9.09
CA TRP A 53 -8.22 8.87 -7.74
C TRP A 53 -9.09 7.60 -7.64
N ASN A 54 -9.39 6.93 -8.75
CA ASN A 54 -10.03 5.62 -8.74
C ASN A 54 -9.11 4.54 -8.16
N ARG A 55 -7.81 4.72 -8.39
CA ARG A 55 -6.71 3.90 -7.91
C ARG A 55 -5.59 4.79 -7.39
N VAL A 56 -4.85 4.30 -6.41
CA VAL A 56 -3.62 4.91 -5.91
C VAL A 56 -2.58 3.82 -5.71
N PHE A 57 -1.34 4.15 -6.07
CA PHE A 57 -0.14 3.38 -5.73
C PHE A 57 0.64 4.16 -4.69
N CYS A 58 1.04 3.50 -3.62
CA CYS A 58 1.91 4.04 -2.58
C CYS A 58 3.11 3.11 -2.45
N ILE A 59 4.26 3.57 -2.92
CA ILE A 59 5.48 2.79 -3.05
C ILE A 59 6.56 3.42 -2.16
N TYR A 60 7.29 2.57 -1.45
CA TYR A 60 8.48 2.93 -0.71
C TYR A 60 9.68 2.14 -1.25
N TYR A 61 10.69 2.89 -1.68
CA TYR A 61 11.98 2.40 -2.14
C TYR A 61 12.98 2.50 -1.00
N LYS A 62 13.56 1.36 -0.65
CA LYS A 62 14.66 1.24 0.30
C LYS A 62 15.76 0.40 -0.33
N ASP A 63 16.97 0.93 -0.36
CA ASP A 63 18.19 0.37 -0.94
C ASP A 63 18.18 0.21 -2.48
N SER A 64 17.02 -0.03 -3.12
CA SER A 64 16.86 -0.16 -4.57
C SER A 64 15.62 0.57 -5.10
N THR A 65 15.70 1.00 -6.36
CA THR A 65 14.56 1.48 -7.17
C THR A 65 14.29 0.60 -8.38
N ASP A 66 14.93 -0.58 -8.45
CA ASP A 66 14.69 -1.51 -9.54
C ASP A 66 13.25 -2.04 -9.46
N PRO A 67 12.56 -2.18 -10.61
CA PRO A 67 11.19 -2.69 -10.62
C PRO A 67 11.11 -4.07 -9.95
N GLY A 68 10.24 -4.19 -8.97
CA GLY A 68 10.04 -5.42 -8.21
C GLY A 68 10.96 -5.60 -7.02
N GLU A 69 11.82 -4.64 -6.69
CA GLU A 69 12.64 -4.61 -5.48
C GLU A 69 12.14 -3.61 -4.43
N GLU A 70 10.93 -3.07 -4.60
CA GLU A 70 10.32 -2.12 -3.68
C GLU A 70 10.18 -2.73 -2.28
N ASP A 71 10.53 -1.94 -1.25
CA ASP A 71 10.44 -2.39 0.15
C ASP A 71 8.98 -2.51 0.61
N LEU A 72 8.11 -1.66 0.06
CA LEU A 72 6.67 -1.73 0.27
C LEU A 72 5.93 -1.12 -0.93
N GLU A 73 4.91 -1.83 -1.41
CA GLU A 73 3.87 -1.29 -2.27
C GLU A 73 2.49 -1.52 -1.65
N ILE A 74 1.68 -0.47 -1.58
CA ILE A 74 0.26 -0.55 -1.24
C ILE A 74 -0.53 0.00 -2.43
N THR A 75 -1.36 -0.86 -3.01
CA THR A 75 -2.24 -0.49 -4.12
C THR A 75 -3.69 -0.60 -3.68
N LEU A 76 -4.40 0.52 -3.75
CA LEU A 76 -5.83 0.60 -3.41
C LEU A 76 -6.62 1.06 -4.63
N ARG A 77 -7.67 0.32 -4.97
CA ARG A 77 -8.61 0.67 -6.02
C ARG A 77 -10.04 0.60 -5.51
N LYS A 78 -10.80 1.68 -5.71
CA LYS A 78 -12.20 1.79 -5.27
C LYS A 78 -13.19 1.90 -6.43
N ARG A 79 -12.73 2.19 -7.65
CA ARG A 79 -13.57 2.31 -8.86
C ARG A 79 -12.93 1.59 -10.05
N SER A 80 -13.79 1.04 -10.93
CA SER A 80 -13.40 0.15 -12.04
C SER A 80 -12.58 -1.06 -11.56
N GLY A 81 -12.87 -1.51 -10.35
CA GLY A 81 -12.16 -2.52 -9.56
C GLY A 81 -12.34 -2.20 -8.07
N TYR A 82 -12.19 -3.19 -7.20
CA TYR A 82 -12.37 -3.03 -5.76
C TYR A 82 -11.40 -3.94 -5.01
N TYR A 83 -10.23 -3.40 -4.67
CA TYR A 83 -9.19 -4.19 -4.01
C TYR A 83 -8.18 -3.36 -3.23
N LEU A 84 -7.55 -4.01 -2.26
CA LEU A 84 -6.38 -3.58 -1.51
C LEU A 84 -5.30 -4.65 -1.67
N ILE A 85 -4.15 -4.27 -2.20
CA ILE A 85 -2.97 -5.12 -2.35
C ILE A 85 -1.84 -4.54 -1.50
N ILE A 86 -1.12 -5.43 -0.81
CA ILE A 86 0.09 -5.09 -0.05
C ILE A 86 1.19 -6.06 -0.49
N GLU A 87 2.28 -5.48 -0.99
CA GLU A 87 3.38 -6.19 -1.64
C GLU A 87 4.73 -5.72 -1.10
N ARG A 88 5.72 -6.60 -1.16
CA ARG A 88 7.14 -6.32 -0.92
C ARG A 88 7.96 -7.14 -1.89
N LYS A 89 8.89 -6.52 -2.60
CA LYS A 89 9.76 -7.16 -3.60
C LYS A 89 8.98 -8.02 -4.60
N ASN A 90 7.93 -7.44 -5.20
CA ASN A 90 7.00 -8.10 -6.13
C ASN A 90 6.32 -9.38 -5.57
N LYS A 91 6.30 -9.57 -4.25
CA LYS A 91 5.59 -10.66 -3.59
C LYS A 91 4.40 -10.11 -2.84
N ARG A 92 3.23 -10.66 -3.17
CA ARG A 92 1.94 -10.29 -2.59
C ARG A 92 1.78 -10.91 -1.22
N ALA A 93 1.81 -10.05 -0.20
CA ALA A 93 1.56 -10.43 1.17
C ALA A 93 0.05 -10.51 1.45
N VAL A 94 -0.71 -9.53 0.94
CA VAL A 94 -2.16 -9.44 1.12
C VAL A 94 -2.81 -9.03 -0.19
N GLU A 95 -3.95 -9.65 -0.49
CA GLU A 95 -4.93 -9.11 -1.42
C GLU A 95 -6.33 -9.30 -0.86
N VAL A 96 -7.02 -8.18 -0.69
CA VAL A 96 -8.44 -8.11 -0.38
C VAL A 96 -9.15 -7.62 -1.63
N THR A 97 -10.18 -8.32 -2.08
CA THR A 97 -10.84 -8.02 -3.37
C THR A 97 -12.31 -8.40 -3.35
N TRP A 98 -13.11 -7.80 -4.25
CA TRP A 98 -14.47 -8.25 -4.52
C TRP A 98 -14.46 -9.55 -5.35
N SER A 99 -15.11 -10.59 -4.85
CA SER A 99 -15.31 -11.86 -5.55
C SER A 99 -16.73 -11.99 -6.07
N LEU A 100 -16.86 -12.20 -7.39
CA LEU A 100 -18.16 -12.52 -8.01
C LEU A 100 -18.69 -13.90 -7.56
N LYS A 101 -17.79 -14.86 -7.33
CA LYS A 101 -18.13 -16.22 -6.90
C LYS A 101 -18.76 -16.24 -5.51
N GLU A 102 -18.17 -15.47 -4.59
CA GLU A 102 -18.60 -15.40 -3.19
C GLU A 102 -19.60 -14.25 -2.96
N ASN A 103 -19.90 -13.46 -4.01
CA ASN A 103 -20.74 -12.26 -3.97
C ASN A 103 -20.41 -11.31 -2.81
N GLY A 104 -19.12 -11.03 -2.62
CA GLY A 104 -18.65 -10.28 -1.47
C GLY A 104 -17.16 -9.99 -1.48
N VAL A 105 -16.73 -9.22 -0.48
CA VAL A 105 -15.31 -8.92 -0.24
C VAL A 105 -14.64 -10.13 0.41
N VAL A 106 -13.54 -10.59 -0.18
CA VAL A 106 -12.76 -11.73 0.31
C VAL A 106 -11.28 -11.39 0.37
N ILE A 107 -10.53 -12.20 1.10
CA ILE A 107 -9.07 -12.17 1.06
C ILE A 107 -8.62 -13.29 0.11
N SER A 108 -8.17 -12.92 -1.09
CA SER A 108 -7.70 -13.88 -2.10
C SER A 108 -6.25 -14.31 -1.86
N THR A 109 -5.43 -13.47 -1.22
CA THR A 109 -4.05 -13.78 -0.84
C THR A 109 -3.76 -13.34 0.59
N TYR A 110 -3.11 -14.20 1.37
CA TYR A 110 -2.64 -13.87 2.73
C TYR A 110 -1.39 -14.69 3.10
N ASP A 111 -0.21 -14.15 2.84
CA ASP A 111 1.06 -14.65 3.38
C ASP A 111 1.30 -14.01 4.75
N GLU A 112 0.99 -14.78 5.80
CA GLU A 112 1.08 -14.31 7.19
C GLU A 112 2.50 -13.93 7.60
N LYS A 113 3.51 -14.67 7.11
CA LYS A 113 4.90 -14.43 7.47
C LYS A 113 5.38 -13.12 6.84
N LEU A 114 5.20 -12.99 5.52
CA LEU A 114 5.61 -11.78 4.79
C LEU A 114 4.85 -10.55 5.30
N PHE A 115 3.54 -10.68 5.54
CA PHE A 115 2.77 -9.57 6.06
C PHE A 115 3.20 -9.18 7.49
N GLY A 116 3.55 -10.15 8.33
CA GLY A 116 4.10 -9.90 9.66
C GLY A 116 5.42 -9.12 9.62
N GLU A 117 6.30 -9.42 8.67
CA GLU A 117 7.55 -8.67 8.43
C GLU A 117 7.25 -7.23 8.00
N ILE A 118 6.34 -7.04 7.03
CA ILE A 118 5.90 -5.72 6.55
C ILE A 118 5.29 -4.90 7.70
N LEU A 119 4.41 -5.49 8.51
CA LEU A 119 3.78 -4.82 9.66
C LEU A 119 4.82 -4.35 10.69
N LYS A 120 5.84 -5.17 10.94
CA LYS A 120 6.91 -4.86 11.88
C LYS A 120 7.74 -3.68 11.40
N ASP A 121 8.16 -3.70 10.13
CA ASP A 121 9.05 -2.68 9.56
C ASP A 121 8.32 -1.35 9.32
N HIS A 122 7.03 -1.39 8.99
CA HIS A 122 6.22 -0.21 8.71
C HIS A 122 5.13 0.03 9.78
N LYS A 123 5.44 -0.30 11.04
CA LYS A 123 4.47 -0.25 12.15
C LYS A 123 3.68 1.07 12.23
N VAL A 124 4.37 2.21 12.13
CA VAL A 124 3.74 3.54 12.23
C VAL A 124 2.71 3.77 11.10
N LEU A 125 3.00 3.29 9.90
CA LEU A 125 2.09 3.39 8.76
C LEU A 125 0.83 2.56 9.01
N PHE A 126 1.00 1.29 9.37
CA PHE A 126 -0.12 0.39 9.58
C PHE A 126 -0.94 0.74 10.82
N ASP A 127 -0.32 1.19 11.90
CA ASP A 127 -1.02 1.75 13.06
C ASP A 127 -1.89 2.95 12.65
N SER A 128 -1.41 3.79 11.74
CA SER A 128 -2.17 4.95 11.26
C SER A 128 -3.34 4.54 10.36
N LEU A 129 -3.14 3.56 9.48
CA LEU A 129 -4.19 3.02 8.62
C LEU A 129 -5.26 2.29 9.44
N PHE A 130 -4.87 1.47 10.42
CA PHE A 130 -5.80 0.70 11.23
C PHE A 130 -6.56 1.51 12.28
N LYS A 131 -6.21 2.78 12.54
CA LYS A 131 -7.06 3.68 13.35
C LYS A 131 -8.40 3.99 12.69
N LEU A 132 -8.53 3.72 11.39
CA LEU A 132 -9.76 3.94 10.63
C LEU A 132 -10.80 2.83 10.83
N VAL A 133 -10.44 1.70 11.49
CA VAL A 133 -11.25 0.47 11.56
C VAL A 133 -11.19 -0.28 12.88
#